data_AF-A0A3S4LJ06-F1
#
_entry.id   AF-A0A3S4LJ06-F1
#
_cell.length_a   1.000
_cell.length_b   1.000
_cell.length_c   1.000
_cell.angle_alpha   90.00
_cell.angle_beta   90.00
_cell.angle_gamma   90.00
#
_symmetry.space_group_name_H-M   'P 1'
#
loop_
_entity.id
_entity.type
_entity.pdbx_description
1 polymer ?
#
loop_
_entity_poly.entity_id
_entity_poly.type
_entity_poly.pdbx_seq_one_letter_code
_entity_poly.pdbx_strand_id
1 'polypeptide(L)' 'MPTLHLGLPDDYVEHGDPALLLSLCGLDAAGIEKSIRERLAG' A
#
# COMPACT_ATOMS: atom_id res chain seq x y z
N MET A 1 -17.19 -3.44 12.02
CA MET A 1 -16.63 -2.06 11.90
C MET A 1 -16.03 -1.92 10.50
N PRO A 2 -16.00 -0.72 9.89
CA PRO A 2 -15.35 -0.54 8.61
C PRO A 2 -13.83 -0.74 8.73
N THR A 3 -13.25 -1.52 7.81
CA THR A 3 -11.82 -1.87 7.78
C THR A 3 -11.20 -1.44 6.46
N LEU A 4 -9.96 -0.96 6.48
CA LEU A 4 -9.12 -0.73 5.30
C LEU A 4 -8.16 -1.91 5.14
N HIS A 5 -8.19 -2.59 4.00
CA HIS A 5 -7.23 -3.64 3.67
C HIS A 5 -6.10 -3.05 2.84
N LEU A 6 -4.86 -3.24 3.30
CA LEU A 6 -3.64 -2.84 2.59
C LEU A 6 -2.88 -4.11 2.26
N GLY A 7 -2.48 -4.25 1.00
CA GLY A 7 -1.84 -5.45 0.50
C GLY A 7 -1.34 -5.24 -0.92
N LEU A 8 -0.72 -6.27 -1.47
CA LEU A 8 -0.24 -6.25 -2.84
C LEU A 8 -1.42 -6.14 -3.82
N PRO A 9 -1.22 -5.49 -4.98
CA PRO A 9 -2.22 -5.47 -6.04
C PRO A 9 -2.49 -6.88 -6.55
N ASP A 10 -3.67 -7.09 -7.12
CA ASP A 10 -4.03 -8.35 -7.81
C ASP A 10 -3.41 -8.41 -9.22
N ASP A 11 -2.09 -8.19 -9.27
CA ASP A 11 -1.27 -8.12 -10.47
C ASP A 11 0.11 -8.71 -10.16
N TYR A 12 0.84 -9.08 -11.21
CA TYR A 12 2.21 -9.55 -11.04
C TYR A 12 3.13 -8.41 -10.59
N VAL A 13 3.84 -8.63 -9.49
CA VAL A 13 4.92 -7.76 -8.99
C VAL A 13 6.26 -8.40 -9.36
N GLU A 14 7.11 -7.63 -10.06
CA GLU A 14 8.44 -8.07 -10.48
C GLU A 14 9.31 -8.54 -9.31
N HIS A 15 10.31 -9.37 -9.60
CA HIS A 15 11.30 -9.79 -8.60
C HIS A 15 12.43 -8.76 -8.49
N GLY A 16 12.90 -8.53 -7.27
CA GLY A 16 13.92 -7.52 -7.01
C GLY A 16 14.04 -7.18 -5.53
N ASP A 17 14.47 -5.95 -5.25
CA ASP A 17 14.59 -5.47 -3.88
C ASP A 17 13.21 -5.35 -3.21
N PRO A 18 12.94 -6.08 -2.11
CA PRO A 18 11.61 -6.08 -1.50
C PRO A 18 11.17 -4.70 -1.00
N ALA A 19 12.09 -3.88 -0.48
CA ALA A 19 11.72 -2.57 0.07
C ALA A 19 11.30 -1.61 -1.05
N LEU A 20 12.03 -1.62 -2.16
CA LEU A 20 11.67 -0.85 -3.35
C LEU A 20 10.32 -1.32 -3.93
N LEU A 21 10.11 -2.62 -4.07
CA LEU A 21 8.87 -3.17 -4.63
C LEU A 21 7.66 -2.84 -3.76
N LEU A 22 7.79 -2.95 -2.43
CA LEU A 22 6.72 -2.55 -1.51
C LEU A 22 6.43 -1.04 -1.59
N SER A 23 7.45 -0.20 -1.70
CA SER A 23 7.28 1.25 -1.90
C SER A 23 6.55 1.58 -3.20
N LEU A 24 6.89 0.89 -4.30
CA LEU A 24 6.17 1.02 -5.58
C LEU A 24 4.70 0.61 -5.47
N CYS A 25 4.37 -0.37 -4.63
CA CYS A 25 3.00 -0.75 -4.31
C CYS A 25 2.31 0.18 -3.29
N GLY A 26 2.98 1.23 -2.79
CA GLY A 26 2.45 2.11 -1.75
C GLY A 26 2.35 1.46 -0.36
N LEU A 27 3.07 0.36 -0.15
CA LEU A 27 3.14 -0.40 1.11
C LEU A 27 4.34 0.00 1.98
N ASP A 28 4.91 1.17 1.72
CA ASP A 28 5.84 1.82 2.64
C ASP A 28 5.08 2.74 3.63
N ALA A 29 5.82 3.35 4.56
CA ALA A 29 5.23 4.20 5.58
C ALA A 29 4.43 5.38 5.00
N ALA A 30 4.93 6.01 3.93
CA ALA A 30 4.29 7.18 3.33
C ALA A 30 3.02 6.79 2.56
N GLY A 31 3.06 5.69 1.82
CA GLY A 31 1.91 5.15 1.10
C GLY A 31 0.79 4.69 2.04
N ILE A 32 1.14 3.97 3.11
CA ILE A 32 0.19 3.54 4.14
C ILE A 32 -0.47 4.75 4.84
N GLU A 33 0.31 5.77 5.23
CA GLU A 33 -0.23 6.98 5.84
C GLU A 33 -1.23 7.68 4.91
N LYS A 34 -0.89 7.79 3.62
CA LYS A 34 -1.76 8.38 2.61
C LYS A 34 -3.09 7.62 2.50
N SER A 35 -3.05 6.29 2.37
CA SER A 35 -4.27 5.47 2.28
C SER A 35 -5.16 5.60 3.52
N ILE A 36 -4.57 5.70 4.71
CA ILE A 36 -5.33 5.94 5.95
C ILE A 36 -5.99 7.33 5.91
N ARG A 37 -5.26 8.38 5.53
CA ARG A 37 -5.80 9.75 5.44
C ARG A 37 -6.95 9.82 4.44
N GLU A 38 -6.79 9.22 3.26
CA GLU A 38 -7.83 9.16 2.23
C GLU A 38 -9.07 8.42 2.74
N ARG A 39 -8.88 7.29 3.45
CA ARG A 39 -9.99 6.53 4.02
C ARG A 39 -10.78 7.32 5.08
N LEU A 40 -10.11 8.16 5.87
CA LEU A 40 -10.73 8.95 6.93
C LEU A 40 -11.31 10.29 6.44
N ALA A 41 -10.93 10.75 5.26
CA ALA A 41 -11.40 12.00 4.68
C ALA A 41 -12.80 11.89 4.04
N GLY A 42 -13.34 10.68 3.86
CA GLY A 42 -14.70 10.41 3.37
C GLY A 42 -15.56 9.73 4.43
#